data_AF-A0A0J1BSK2-F1
#
_entry.id   AF-A0A0J1BSK2-F1
#
_cell.length_a   1.000
_cell.length_b   1.000
_cell.length_c   1.000
_cell.angle_alpha   90.00
_cell.angle_beta   90.00
_cell.angle_gamma   90.00
#
_symmetry.space_group_name_H-M   'P 1'
#
loop_
_entity.id
_entity.type
_entity.pdbx_description
1 polymer ?
#
loop_
_entity_poly.entity_id
_entity_poly.type
_entity_poly.pdbx_seq_one_letter_code
_entity_poly.pdbx_strand_id
1 'polypeptide(L)' 'MPLPGWAVRLPEAAAAPLRAGRPAVLPRVHDHACLLDLRCVPESDDDRLLDAVRAALTALDGTDGDTGGTR' A
#
# COMPACT_ATOMS: atom_id res chain seq x y z
N MET A 1 11.63 24.66 3.72
CA MET A 1 10.22 24.46 4.12
C MET A 1 9.69 23.27 3.34
N PRO A 2 9.07 22.26 3.98
CA PRO A 2 8.37 21.22 3.23
C PRO A 2 7.26 21.87 2.40
N LEU A 3 7.12 21.47 1.13
CA LEU A 3 6.00 21.90 0.31
C LEU A 3 4.72 21.21 0.83
N PRO A 4 3.58 21.91 0.89
CA PRO A 4 2.31 21.27 1.17
C PRO A 4 2.07 20.19 0.10
N GLY A 5 1.95 18.96 0.56
CA GLY A 5 1.74 17.78 -0.27
C GLY A 5 0.67 16.91 0.36
N TRP A 6 -0.01 16.14 -0.47
CA TRP A 6 -1.01 15.18 -0.05
C TRP A 6 -0.57 13.78 -0.47
N ALA A 7 -0.94 12.79 0.32
CA ALA A 7 -0.72 11.38 0.03
C ALA A 7 -1.88 10.57 0.59
N VAL A 8 -2.23 9.49 -0.08
CA VAL A 8 -3.19 8.50 0.43
C VAL A 8 -2.50 7.69 1.53
N ARG A 9 -3.13 7.63 2.71
CA ARG A 9 -2.63 6.90 3.87
C ARG A 9 -3.24 5.50 3.91
N LEU A 10 -2.39 4.48 3.90
CA LEU A 10 -2.75 3.06 4.08
C LEU A 10 -2.09 2.51 5.36
N PRO A 11 -2.55 1.35 5.86
CA PRO A 11 -1.83 0.62 6.92
C PRO A 11 -0.37 0.38 6.55
N GLU A 12 0.57 0.51 7.49
CA GLU A 12 2.01 0.30 7.26
C GLU A 12 2.29 -1.06 6.59
N ALA A 13 1.59 -2.11 7.03
CA ALA A 13 1.71 -3.47 6.51
C ALA A 13 1.44 -3.58 5.01
N ALA A 14 0.67 -2.67 4.41
CA ALA A 14 0.39 -2.68 2.98
C ALA A 14 1.63 -2.43 2.10
N ALA A 15 2.71 -1.86 2.65
CA ALA A 15 3.91 -1.54 1.89
C ALA A 15 4.61 -2.80 1.32
N ALA A 16 4.65 -3.90 2.07
CA ALA A 16 5.27 -5.14 1.62
C ALA A 16 4.54 -5.78 0.41
N PRO A 17 3.22 -6.05 0.46
CA PRO A 17 2.51 -6.61 -0.70
C PRO A 17 2.49 -5.65 -1.89
N LEU A 18 2.43 -4.33 -1.68
CA LEU A 18 2.55 -3.35 -2.77
C LEU A 18 3.90 -3.45 -3.50
N ARG A 19 5.01 -3.60 -2.77
CA ARG A 19 6.36 -3.74 -3.36
C ARG A 19 6.55 -5.08 -4.08
N ALA A 20 5.88 -6.14 -3.62
CA ALA A 20 5.95 -7.47 -4.21
C ALA A 20 4.99 -7.67 -5.40
N GLY A 21 4.00 -6.77 -5.56
CA GLY A 21 2.99 -6.81 -6.61
C GLY A 21 3.55 -6.67 -8.03
N ARG A 22 2.68 -6.88 -9.02
CA ARG A 22 2.97 -6.68 -10.45
C ARG A 22 1.85 -5.85 -11.09
N PRO A 23 2.07 -4.56 -11.40
CA PRO A 23 3.33 -3.81 -11.23
C PRO A 23 3.70 -3.61 -9.76
N ALA A 24 5.00 -3.43 -9.51
CA ALA A 24 5.48 -3.09 -8.17
C ALA A 24 5.16 -1.61 -7.88
N VAL A 25 4.57 -1.35 -6.73
CA VAL A 25 4.27 -0.01 -6.24
C VAL A 25 5.20 0.30 -5.07
N LEU A 26 5.88 1.44 -5.09
CA LEU A 26 6.92 1.81 -4.13
C LEU A 26 6.44 2.95 -3.21
N PRO A 27 5.55 2.67 -2.25
CA PRO A 27 5.10 3.68 -1.31
C PRO A 27 6.21 4.05 -0.32
N ARG A 28 6.12 5.28 0.21
CA ARG A 28 6.95 5.72 1.33
C ARG A 28 6.34 5.21 2.63
N VAL A 29 7.15 4.64 3.52
CA VAL A 29 6.72 4.37 4.90
C VAL A 29 7.21 5.50 5.80
N HIS A 30 6.30 6.10 6.55
CA HIS A 30 6.59 7.17 7.51
C HIS A 30 5.50 7.21 8.57
N ASP A 31 5.87 7.43 9.83
CA ASP A 31 4.95 7.54 10.97
C ASP A 31 3.88 6.43 11.01
N HIS A 32 4.34 5.18 10.93
CA HIS A 32 3.50 3.98 10.95
C HIS A 32 2.41 3.95 9.87
N ALA A 33 2.71 4.57 8.73
CA ALA A 33 1.81 4.62 7.59
C ALA A 33 2.54 4.29 6.30
N CYS A 34 1.85 3.57 5.44
CA CYS A 34 2.20 3.44 4.03
C CYS A 34 1.56 4.63 3.29
N LEU A 35 2.38 5.46 2.65
CA LEU A 35 1.98 6.69 1.97
C LEU A 35 2.15 6.56 0.46
N LEU A 36 1.05 6.81 -0.26
CA LEU A 36 1.00 6.87 -1.72
C LEU A 36 0.81 8.30 -2.19
N ASP A 37 1.82 8.86 -2.85
CA ASP A 37 1.70 10.15 -3.54
C ASP A 37 1.28 9.89 -4.99
N LEU A 38 0.01 10.17 -5.32
CA LEU A 38 -0.52 9.92 -6.67
C LEU A 38 0.13 10.81 -7.72
N ARG A 39 0.74 11.94 -7.33
CA ARG A 39 1.44 12.84 -8.26
C ARG A 39 2.72 12.22 -8.81
N CYS A 40 3.19 11.12 -8.22
CA CYS A 40 4.35 10.37 -8.71
C CYS A 40 3.99 9.34 -9.79
N VAL A 41 2.71 9.20 -10.14
CA VAL A 41 2.20 8.21 -11.10
C VAL A 41 1.41 8.94 -12.19
N PRO A 42 1.53 8.56 -13.48
CA PRO A 42 0.66 9.10 -14.52
C PRO A 42 -0.81 8.74 -14.27
N GLU A 43 -1.74 9.66 -14.50
CA GLU A 43 -3.19 9.43 -14.32
C GLU A 43 -3.72 8.22 -15.11
N SER A 44 -3.09 7.87 -16.24
CA SER A 44 -3.43 6.69 -17.04
C SER A 44 -3.18 5.35 -16.33
N ASP A 45 -2.39 5.35 -15.24
CA ASP A 45 -2.12 4.16 -14.43
C ASP A 45 -2.98 4.12 -13.14
N ASP A 46 -3.93 5.06 -12.95
CA ASP A 46 -4.78 5.12 -11.75
C ASP A 46 -5.54 3.81 -11.50
N ASP A 47 -6.12 3.21 -12.55
CA ASP A 47 -6.82 1.93 -12.44
C ASP A 47 -5.88 0.80 -12.00
N ARG A 48 -4.66 0.76 -12.55
CA ARG A 48 -3.66 -0.26 -12.18
C ARG A 48 -3.17 -0.07 -10.76
N LEU A 49 -2.99 1.18 -10.32
CA LEU A 49 -2.61 1.51 -8.96
C LEU A 49 -3.72 1.12 -7.98
N LEU A 50 -4.97 1.41 -8.32
CA LEU A 50 -6.14 1.02 -7.51
C LEU A 50 -6.22 -0.50 -7.36
N ASP A 51 -6.03 -1.26 -8.44
CA ASP A 51 -6.02 -2.72 -8.40
C ASP A 51 -4.88 -3.27 -7.53
N ALA A 52 -3.67 -2.70 -7.63
CA ALA A 52 -2.55 -3.06 -6.77
C ALA A 52 -2.83 -2.78 -5.29
N VAL A 53 -3.46 -1.64 -4.96
CA VAL A 53 -3.87 -1.30 -3.59
C VAL A 53 -4.92 -2.26 -3.08
N ARG A 54 -5.95 -2.59 -3.86
CA ARG A 54 -6.98 -3.56 -3.48
C ARG A 54 -6.41 -4.94 -3.22
N ALA A 55 -5.52 -5.41 -4.10
CA ALA A 55 -4.84 -6.69 -3.93
C ALA A 55 -3.98 -6.70 -2.66
N ALA A 56 -3.23 -5.62 -2.40
CA ALA A 56 -2.43 -5.49 -1.20
C ALA A 56 -3.26 -5.51 0.09
N LEU A 57 -4.39 -4.80 0.12
CA LEU A 57 -5.29 -4.78 1.28
C LEU A 57 -5.95 -6.14 1.50
N THR A 58 -6.40 -6.81 0.43
CA THR A 58 -6.97 -8.17 0.51
C THR A 58 -5.95 -9.16 1.07
N ALA A 59 -4.67 -9.02 0.73
CA ALA A 59 -3.62 -9.88 1.25
C ALA A 59 -3.42 -9.71 2.76
N LEU A 60 -3.62 -8.50 3.30
CA LEU A 60 -3.56 -8.24 4.74
C LEU A 60 -4.72 -8.90 5.49
N ASP A 61 -5.93 -8.78 4.94
CA ASP A 61 -7.11 -9.43 5.51
C ASP A 61 -6.96 -10.97 5.57
N GLY A 62 -6.21 -11.54 4.62
CA GLY A 62 -5.89 -12.97 4.60
C GLY A 62 -4.80 -13.41 5.58
N THR A 63 -3.91 -12.50 6.03
CA THR A 63 -2.86 -12.80 7.01
C THR A 63 -3.33 -12.79 8.46
N ASP A 64 -4.45 -12.12 8.76
CA ASP A 64 -5.07 -12.12 10.09
C ASP A 64 -5.77 -13.45 10.44
N GLY A 65 -5.91 -14.37 9.46
CA GLY A 65 -6.58 -15.66 9.60
C GLY A 65 -5.70 -16.84 10.05
N ASP A 66 -4.38 -16.69 10.15
CA ASP A 66 -3.45 -17.76 10.55
C ASP A 66 -2.75 -17.43 11.88
N THR A 67 -3.53 -17.39 12.97
CA THR A 67 -3.00 -17.59 14.32
C THR A 67 -3.88 -18.63 15.01
N GLY A 68 -3.86 -19.84 14.46
CA GLY A 68 -4.33 -21.04 15.15
C GLY A 68 -3.35 -21.39 16.28
N GLY A 69 -3.65 -20.92 17.49
CA GLY A 69 -2.92 -21.29 18.69
C GLY A 69 -2.96 -22.80 18.93
N THR A 70 -1.79 -23.42 18.98
CA THR A 70 -1.62 -24.73 19.63
C THR A 70 -1.32 -24.46 21.10
N ARG A 71 -2.29 -24.79 21.96
CA ARG A 71 -2.08 -25.01 23.39
C ARG A 71 -1.25 -26.26 23.61
#